data_AF-A0A259PJI9-F1
#
_entry.id   AF-A0A259PJI9-F1
#
_cell.length_a   1.000
_cell.length_b   1.000
_cell.length_c   1.000
_cell.angle_alpha   90.00
_cell.angle_beta   90.00
_cell.angle_gamma   90.00
#
_symmetry.space_group_name_H-M   'P 1'
#
loop_
_entity.id
_entity.type
_entity.pdbx_description
1 polymer ?
#
loop_
_entity_poly.entity_id
_entity_poly.type
_entity_poly.pdbx_seq_one_letter_code
_entity_poly.pdbx_strand_id
1 'polypeptide(L)'
;MALARALAARPGIIFYDEPLSNLDSKLRYQMGQQVRALHNQFETTSVYVTHDQEEAITLSDRIIVMSEGAIVQDGTPSELYGRPNSAYVADFMGFQNILPGTIRAVRDGIADVEVDGTSLVVAGVATGEAAPGERADVAFRAAHARIMPAGDLAPGAGRFRADVERSTYLGSAVNLLVRADRLPLRVRVETSEMAADAVPRPGDEYGFAINPARDLGPRIAHFVLPIRGKGSSDWAYSWVPVLGPAVGGVLAGLVGKWFVG
;
A
#
# COMPACT_ATOMS: atom_id res chain seq x y z
N MET A 1 -15.32 26.33 6.37
CA MET A 1 -15.67 26.92 7.69
C MET A 1 -15.68 25.92 8.84
N ALA A 2 -16.27 24.71 8.72
CA ALA A 2 -16.42 23.78 9.84
C ALA A 2 -15.12 23.47 10.62
N LEU A 3 -14.03 23.11 9.91
CA LEU A 3 -12.70 22.82 10.48
C LEU A 3 -12.20 23.93 11.44
N ALA A 4 -12.23 25.19 10.99
CA ALA A 4 -11.78 26.32 11.79
C ALA A 4 -12.63 26.52 13.05
N ARG A 5 -13.94 26.25 12.99
CA ARG A 5 -14.84 26.33 14.16
C ARG A 5 -14.58 25.20 15.16
N ALA A 6 -14.21 24.00 14.69
CA ALA A 6 -13.81 22.89 15.57
C ALA A 6 -12.48 23.19 16.27
N LEU A 7 -11.46 23.65 15.53
CA LEU A 7 -10.15 24.03 16.09
C LEU A 7 -10.24 25.21 17.07
N ALA A 8 -11.10 26.20 16.81
CA ALA A 8 -11.29 27.35 17.71
C ALA A 8 -11.76 26.96 19.12
N ALA A 9 -12.44 25.82 19.28
CA ALA A 9 -12.83 25.30 20.59
C ALA A 9 -11.67 24.68 21.38
N ARG A 10 -10.49 24.49 20.77
CA ARG A 10 -9.31 23.78 21.34
C ARG A 10 -9.68 22.47 22.07
N PRO A 11 -10.41 21.54 21.42
CA PRO A 11 -10.76 20.26 22.02
C PRO A 11 -9.51 19.39 22.21
N GLY A 12 -9.53 18.46 23.18
CA GLY A 12 -8.42 17.53 23.39
C GLY A 12 -8.26 16.48 22.28
N ILE A 13 -9.35 16.14 21.58
CA ILE A 13 -9.40 15.21 20.46
C ILE A 13 -10.33 15.77 19.37
N ILE A 14 -9.97 15.61 18.09
CA ILE A 14 -10.83 15.87 16.93
C ILE A 14 -11.01 14.58 16.13
N PHE A 15 -12.24 14.35 15.67
CA PHE A 15 -12.59 13.29 14.73
C PHE A 15 -12.94 13.88 13.37
N TYR A 16 -12.42 13.27 12.31
CA TYR A 16 -12.71 13.59 10.92
C TYR A 16 -13.23 12.34 10.21
N ASP A 17 -14.30 12.49 9.44
CA ASP A 17 -14.93 11.43 8.66
C ASP A 17 -14.98 11.89 7.19
N GLU A 18 -14.11 11.30 6.36
CA GLU A 18 -13.88 11.61 4.93
C GLU A 18 -13.95 13.11 4.53
N PRO A 19 -13.31 14.05 5.25
CA PRO A 19 -13.60 15.48 5.10
C PRO A 19 -13.15 16.09 3.76
N LEU A 20 -12.35 15.38 2.96
CA LEU A 20 -11.78 15.83 1.69
C LEU A 20 -12.19 14.96 0.48
N SER A 21 -12.95 13.87 0.68
CA SER A 21 -13.28 12.90 -0.38
C SER A 21 -14.08 13.50 -1.54
N ASN A 22 -14.93 14.49 -1.24
CA ASN A 22 -15.73 15.25 -2.22
C ASN A 22 -14.96 16.35 -2.97
N LEU A 23 -13.64 16.46 -2.82
CA LEU A 23 -12.80 17.43 -3.51
C LEU A 23 -12.03 16.78 -4.67
N ASP A 24 -11.74 17.57 -5.71
CA ASP A 24 -10.81 17.16 -6.77
C ASP A 24 -9.39 16.95 -6.22
N SER A 25 -8.56 16.14 -6.89
CA SER A 25 -7.23 15.76 -6.41
C SER A 25 -6.31 16.94 -6.08
N LYS A 26 -6.41 18.07 -6.80
CA LYS A 26 -5.56 19.24 -6.56
C LYS A 26 -6.03 20.02 -5.33
N LEU A 27 -7.33 20.22 -5.19
CA LEU A 27 -7.90 20.89 -4.01
C LEU A 27 -7.81 19.99 -2.76
N ARG A 28 -7.99 18.67 -2.90
CA ARG A 28 -7.76 17.64 -1.87
C ARG A 28 -6.35 17.74 -1.31
N TYR A 29 -5.32 17.69 -2.18
CA TYR A 29 -3.92 17.86 -1.77
C TYR A 29 -3.68 19.20 -1.05
N GLN A 30 -4.17 20.31 -1.60
CA GLN A 30 -4.02 21.64 -0.98
C GLN A 30 -4.69 21.74 0.40
N MET A 31 -5.89 21.18 0.56
CA MET A 31 -6.64 21.19 1.81
C MET A 31 -6.04 20.20 2.83
N GLY A 32 -5.53 19.05 2.40
CA GLY A 32 -4.78 18.12 3.24
C GLY A 32 -3.55 18.79 3.86
N GLN A 33 -2.75 19.49 3.06
CA GLN A 33 -1.61 20.24 3.56
C GLN A 33 -2.01 21.36 4.55
N GLN A 34 -3.17 22.00 4.36
CA GLN A 34 -3.73 22.94 5.36
C GLN A 34 -4.17 22.23 6.65
N VAL A 35 -4.83 21.07 6.56
CA VAL A 35 -5.21 20.24 7.73
C VAL A 35 -3.97 19.81 8.52
N ARG A 36 -2.90 19.36 7.84
CA ARG A 36 -1.64 18.98 8.49
C ARG A 36 -0.96 20.18 9.14
N ALA A 37 -0.89 21.32 8.46
CA ALA A 37 -0.32 22.55 9.03
C ALA A 37 -1.10 23.02 10.28
N LEU A 38 -2.43 22.95 10.25
CA LEU A 38 -3.28 23.30 11.39
C LEU A 38 -3.13 22.31 12.55
N HIS A 39 -3.07 21.00 12.30
CA HIS A 39 -2.76 20.03 13.35
C HIS A 39 -1.39 20.32 13.99
N ASN A 40 -0.34 20.50 13.18
CA ASN A 40 1.00 20.81 13.66
C ASN A 40 1.06 22.12 14.46
N GLN A 41 0.15 23.07 14.21
CA GLN A 41 0.05 24.35 14.93
C GLN A 41 -0.70 24.25 16.27
N PHE A 42 -1.68 23.35 16.37
CA PHE A 42 -2.58 23.24 17.54
C PHE A 42 -2.34 22.00 18.41
N GLU A 43 -1.38 21.14 18.04
CA GLU A 43 -0.93 19.92 18.78
C GLU A 43 -2.08 18.99 19.24
N THR A 44 -3.24 19.10 18.57
CA THR A 44 -4.50 18.49 19.00
C THR A 44 -4.59 17.07 18.47
N THR A 45 -4.90 16.08 19.32
CA THR A 45 -4.99 14.67 18.90
C THR A 45 -6.05 14.51 17.83
N SER A 46 -5.64 14.17 16.60
CA SER A 46 -6.55 13.93 15.47
C SER A 46 -6.76 12.43 15.25
N VAL A 47 -8.01 12.06 14.99
CA VAL A 47 -8.42 10.79 14.40
C VAL A 47 -9.10 11.12 13.07
N TYR A 48 -8.62 10.53 11.97
CA TYR A 48 -9.11 10.81 10.63
C TYR A 48 -9.44 9.50 9.90
N VAL A 49 -10.66 9.40 9.38
CA VAL A 49 -11.15 8.24 8.61
C VAL A 49 -11.13 8.58 7.13
N THR A 50 -10.54 7.72 6.31
CA THR A 50 -10.55 7.87 4.85
C THR A 50 -10.41 6.53 4.13
N HIS A 51 -10.90 6.46 2.90
CA HIS A 51 -10.60 5.38 1.95
C HIS A 51 -9.45 5.74 0.99
N ASP A 52 -8.95 6.98 1.03
CA ASP A 52 -7.91 7.48 0.14
C ASP A 52 -6.49 7.15 0.68
N GLN A 53 -5.71 6.45 -0.13
CA GLN A 53 -4.34 6.05 0.21
C GLN A 53 -3.38 7.25 0.30
N GLU A 54 -3.52 8.25 -0.58
CA GLU A 54 -2.62 9.41 -0.63
C GLU A 54 -2.87 10.32 0.56
N GLU A 55 -4.13 10.54 0.96
CA GLU A 55 -4.48 11.19 2.23
C GLU A 55 -3.86 10.42 3.42
N ALA A 56 -4.07 9.11 3.50
CA ALA A 56 -3.55 8.30 4.60
C ALA A 56 -2.01 8.31 4.68
N ILE A 57 -1.30 8.33 3.55
CA ILE A 57 0.18 8.35 3.54
C ILE A 57 0.75 9.76 3.81
N THR A 58 0.10 10.82 3.33
CA THR A 58 0.64 12.19 3.43
C THR A 58 0.26 12.92 4.71
N LEU A 59 -0.90 12.61 5.30
CA LEU A 59 -1.43 13.34 6.46
C LEU A 59 -1.15 12.63 7.79
N SER A 60 -1.09 11.29 7.79
CA SER A 60 -0.77 10.49 8.98
C SER A 60 0.72 10.45 9.29
N ASP A 61 1.05 9.97 10.49
CA ASP A 61 2.30 9.23 10.72
C ASP A 61 2.09 7.94 11.55
N ARG A 62 0.84 7.51 11.74
CA ARG A 62 0.37 6.14 12.02
C ARG A 62 -0.92 5.90 11.23
N ILE A 63 -1.01 4.79 10.51
CA ILE A 63 -2.22 4.34 9.81
C ILE A 63 -2.69 3.06 10.51
N ILE A 64 -4.00 2.91 10.68
CA ILE A 64 -4.68 1.71 11.15
C ILE A 64 -5.51 1.20 9.97
N VAL A 65 -4.99 0.21 9.24
CA VAL A 65 -5.71 -0.48 8.18
C VAL A 65 -6.59 -1.54 8.81
N MET A 66 -7.90 -1.37 8.64
CA MET A 66 -8.92 -2.30 9.11
C MET A 66 -9.45 -3.15 7.96
N SER A 67 -10.03 -4.30 8.26
CA SER A 67 -10.86 -5.05 7.33
C SER A 67 -12.02 -5.72 8.05
N GLU A 68 -13.20 -5.65 7.44
CA GLU A 68 -14.46 -6.22 7.95
C GLU A 68 -14.83 -5.82 9.40
N GLY A 69 -14.29 -4.70 9.89
CA GLY A 69 -14.47 -4.20 11.27
C GLY A 69 -13.35 -4.58 12.25
N ALA A 70 -12.43 -5.48 11.87
CA ALA A 70 -11.22 -5.80 12.63
C ALA A 70 -10.03 -4.94 12.17
N ILE A 71 -9.00 -4.78 13.00
CA ILE A 71 -7.71 -4.19 12.58
C ILE A 71 -6.89 -5.28 11.89
N VAL A 72 -6.38 -5.02 10.68
CA VAL A 72 -5.46 -5.92 9.95
C VAL A 72 -4.02 -5.56 10.24
N GLN A 73 -3.67 -4.27 10.20
CA GLN A 73 -2.35 -3.78 10.55
C GLN A 73 -2.41 -2.34 11.05
N ASP A 74 -1.55 -2.01 12.02
CA ASP A 74 -1.25 -0.64 12.38
C ASP A 74 0.27 -0.37 12.45
N GLY A 75 0.66 0.89 12.26
CA GLY A 75 2.06 1.33 12.16
C GLY A 75 2.20 2.65 11.41
N THR A 76 3.41 3.18 11.21
CA THR A 76 3.64 4.38 10.37
C THR A 76 3.29 4.11 8.90
N PRO A 77 3.06 5.18 8.11
CA PRO A 77 3.11 5.08 6.65
C PRO A 77 4.35 4.33 6.15
N SER A 78 5.54 4.56 6.73
CA SER A 78 6.78 3.85 6.34
C SER A 78 6.77 2.36 6.71
N GLU A 79 6.30 2.02 7.92
CA GLU A 79 6.15 0.65 8.41
C GLU A 79 5.19 -0.15 7.52
N LEU A 80 4.01 0.39 7.20
CA LEU A 80 3.04 -0.26 6.30
C LEU A 80 3.51 -0.26 4.82
N TYR A 81 4.17 0.79 4.35
CA TYR A 81 4.59 0.91 2.95
C TYR A 81 5.73 -0.05 2.60
N GLY A 82 6.64 -0.28 3.56
CA GLY A 82 7.80 -1.16 3.41
C GLY A 82 7.61 -2.58 3.97
N ARG A 83 6.66 -2.79 4.90
CA ARG A 83 6.35 -4.08 5.52
C ARG A 83 4.83 -4.26 5.73
N PRO A 84 4.03 -4.34 4.65
CA PRO A 84 2.65 -4.80 4.77
C PRO A 84 2.63 -6.24 5.26
N ASN A 85 1.76 -6.59 6.20
CA ASN A 85 1.70 -7.92 6.82
C ASN A 85 0.89 -8.95 6.02
N SER A 86 0.17 -8.49 5.00
CA SER A 86 -0.80 -9.28 4.24
C SER A 86 -0.99 -8.70 2.84
N ALA A 87 -1.47 -9.52 1.91
CA ALA A 87 -1.83 -9.09 0.55
C ALA A 87 -2.82 -7.90 0.55
N TYR A 88 -3.76 -7.85 1.50
CA TYR A 88 -4.72 -6.76 1.64
C TYR A 88 -4.04 -5.42 1.98
N VAL A 89 -3.11 -5.41 2.94
CA VAL A 89 -2.37 -4.18 3.28
C VAL A 89 -1.37 -3.83 2.17
N ALA A 90 -0.80 -4.82 1.46
CA ALA A 90 0.06 -4.56 0.31
C ALA A 90 -0.72 -3.85 -0.83
N ASP A 91 -1.92 -4.34 -1.15
CA ASP A 91 -2.79 -3.74 -2.18
C ASP A 91 -3.16 -2.30 -1.80
N PHE A 92 -3.68 -2.10 -0.58
CA PHE A 92 -3.98 -0.76 -0.06
C PHE A 92 -2.77 0.17 -0.06
N MET A 93 -1.59 -0.32 0.32
CA MET A 93 -0.36 0.48 0.31
C MET A 93 0.25 0.63 -1.09
N GLY A 94 -0.43 0.20 -2.17
CA GLY A 94 -0.07 0.46 -3.56
C GLY A 94 0.96 -0.51 -4.17
N PHE A 95 0.96 -1.78 -3.76
CA PHE A 95 1.73 -2.83 -4.42
C PHE A 95 0.96 -3.34 -5.65
N GLN A 96 1.32 -2.86 -6.86
CA GLN A 96 0.52 -3.18 -8.05
C GLN A 96 0.66 -4.63 -8.56
N ASN A 97 1.65 -5.39 -8.07
CA ASN A 97 1.81 -6.82 -8.34
C ASN A 97 1.63 -7.59 -7.03
N ILE A 98 0.62 -8.45 -6.97
CA ILE A 98 0.37 -9.37 -5.86
C ILE A 98 0.03 -10.70 -6.50
N LEU A 99 0.90 -11.70 -6.26
CA LEU A 99 0.96 -12.93 -7.03
C LEU A 99 0.81 -14.14 -6.09
N PRO A 100 -0.38 -14.76 -6.02
CA PRO A 100 -0.61 -15.96 -5.22
C PRO A 100 0.27 -17.13 -5.64
N GLY A 101 1.03 -17.70 -4.69
CA GLY A 101 1.90 -18.83 -4.94
C GLY A 101 2.08 -19.77 -3.75
N THR A 102 2.98 -20.73 -3.93
CA THR A 102 3.34 -21.76 -2.94
C THR A 102 4.85 -21.80 -2.77
N ILE A 103 5.32 -21.74 -1.52
CA ILE A 103 6.76 -21.81 -1.20
C ILE A 103 7.28 -23.20 -1.59
N ARG A 104 8.31 -23.25 -2.43
CA ARG A 104 9.01 -24.49 -2.83
C ARG A 104 10.28 -24.71 -2.01
N ALA A 105 11.01 -23.66 -1.67
CA ALA A 105 12.16 -23.72 -0.78
C ALA A 105 12.38 -22.38 -0.06
N VAL A 106 13.04 -22.41 1.10
CA VAL A 106 13.59 -21.22 1.78
C VAL A 106 15.01 -21.53 2.21
N ARG A 107 15.96 -20.64 1.88
CA ARG A 107 17.38 -20.75 2.22
C ARG A 107 17.96 -19.35 2.43
N ASP A 108 18.69 -19.14 3.51
CA ASP A 108 19.47 -17.91 3.76
C ASP A 108 18.68 -16.58 3.64
N GLY A 109 17.39 -16.60 4.00
CA GLY A 109 16.50 -15.43 3.89
C GLY A 109 15.89 -15.20 2.50
N ILE A 110 16.12 -16.11 1.56
CA ILE A 110 15.58 -16.11 0.19
C ILE A 110 14.55 -17.24 0.07
N ALA A 111 13.38 -16.95 -0.50
CA ALA A 111 12.35 -17.93 -0.80
C ALA A 111 12.27 -18.19 -2.31
N ASP A 112 12.09 -19.45 -2.71
CA ASP A 112 11.62 -19.85 -4.03
C ASP A 112 10.12 -20.11 -3.92
N VAL A 113 9.31 -19.37 -4.67
CA VAL A 113 7.84 -19.39 -4.63
C VAL A 113 7.30 -19.65 -6.03
N GLU A 114 6.54 -20.73 -6.20
CA GLU A 114 5.89 -21.05 -7.47
C GLU A 114 4.57 -20.29 -7.60
N VAL A 115 4.41 -19.55 -8.70
CA VAL A 115 3.21 -18.80 -9.08
C VAL A 115 2.80 -19.24 -10.49
N ASP A 116 1.61 -19.83 -10.64
CA ASP A 116 1.07 -20.36 -11.93
C ASP A 116 2.09 -21.19 -12.76
N GLY A 117 2.94 -21.97 -12.08
CA GLY A 117 4.00 -22.79 -12.69
C GLY A 117 5.32 -22.08 -12.97
N THR A 118 5.43 -20.77 -12.73
CA THR A 118 6.68 -19.98 -12.81
C THR A 118 7.34 -19.89 -11.43
N SER A 119 8.64 -20.16 -11.32
CA SER A 119 9.42 -19.97 -10.08
C SER A 119 9.81 -18.50 -9.92
N LEU A 120 9.42 -17.90 -8.80
CA LEU A 120 9.84 -16.58 -8.34
C LEU A 120 10.80 -16.73 -7.16
N VAL A 121 12.07 -16.38 -7.36
CA VAL A 121 13.04 -16.31 -6.28
C VAL A 121 13.01 -14.91 -5.67
N VAL A 122 12.58 -14.81 -4.42
CA VAL A 122 12.27 -13.58 -3.70
C VAL A 122 13.18 -13.43 -2.48
N ALA A 123 13.97 -12.35 -2.47
CA ALA A 123 14.60 -11.85 -1.26
C ALA A 123 13.74 -10.71 -0.70
N GLY A 124 13.35 -10.78 0.58
CA GLY A 124 12.41 -9.82 1.16
C GLY A 124 12.10 -10.08 2.64
N VAL A 125 11.10 -9.37 3.16
CA VAL A 125 10.59 -9.56 4.53
C VAL A 125 9.40 -10.51 4.49
N ALA A 126 9.56 -11.72 5.03
CA ALA A 126 8.43 -12.61 5.27
C ALA A 126 7.52 -12.02 6.37
N THR A 127 6.21 -12.14 6.21
CA THR A 127 5.20 -11.59 7.14
C THR A 127 4.75 -12.59 8.21
N GLY A 128 5.19 -13.86 8.09
CA GLY A 128 4.94 -14.96 8.99
C GLY A 128 5.97 -16.08 8.76
N GLU A 129 5.67 -17.30 9.18
CA GLU A 129 6.56 -18.44 8.90
C GLU A 129 6.62 -18.76 7.40
N ALA A 130 7.83 -18.90 6.87
CA ALA A 130 8.08 -19.25 5.48
C ALA A 130 8.61 -20.69 5.41
N ALA A 131 7.71 -21.66 5.22
CA ALA A 131 8.02 -23.08 5.16
C ALA A 131 7.68 -23.68 3.78
N PRO A 132 8.46 -24.66 3.27
CA PRO A 132 8.12 -25.35 2.02
C PRO A 132 6.75 -26.03 2.08
N GLY A 133 5.91 -25.78 1.08
CA GLY A 133 4.53 -26.24 1.00
C GLY A 133 3.49 -25.19 1.40
N GLU A 134 3.87 -24.14 2.12
CA GLU A 134 2.94 -23.09 2.55
C GLU A 134 2.55 -22.13 1.43
N ARG A 135 1.35 -21.56 1.53
CA ARG A 135 0.83 -20.55 0.60
C ARG A 135 1.42 -19.17 0.92
N ALA A 136 1.99 -18.50 -0.08
CA ALA A 136 2.53 -17.15 0.05
C ALA A 136 2.14 -16.27 -1.14
N ASP A 137 1.70 -15.04 -0.89
CA ASP A 137 1.44 -14.04 -1.94
C ASP A 137 2.71 -13.20 -2.17
N VAL A 138 3.31 -13.28 -3.35
CA VAL A 138 4.49 -12.47 -3.71
C VAL A 138 4.04 -11.07 -4.11
N ALA A 139 4.29 -10.08 -3.25
CA ALA A 139 3.90 -8.69 -3.46
C ALA A 139 5.09 -7.78 -3.81
N PHE A 140 5.00 -7.02 -4.90
CA PHE A 140 5.96 -5.96 -5.23
C PHE A 140 5.33 -4.78 -6.01
N ARG A 141 5.99 -3.62 -5.93
CA ARG A 141 5.59 -2.40 -6.64
C ARG A 141 6.07 -2.43 -8.08
N ALA A 142 5.28 -1.86 -8.99
CA ALA A 142 5.63 -1.74 -10.41
C ALA A 142 6.95 -0.99 -10.64
N ALA A 143 7.26 0.01 -9.80
CA ALA A 143 8.52 0.76 -9.83
C ALA A 143 9.70 0.05 -9.15
N HIS A 144 9.49 -1.09 -8.48
CA HIS A 144 10.61 -1.93 -8.05
C HIS A 144 11.12 -2.80 -9.20
N ALA A 145 10.23 -3.21 -10.12
CA ALA A 145 10.60 -3.97 -11.30
C ALA A 145 11.35 -3.08 -12.30
N ARG A 146 12.65 -3.33 -12.47
CA ARG A 146 13.48 -2.71 -13.51
C ARG A 146 13.22 -3.36 -14.87
N ILE A 147 13.64 -2.70 -15.96
CA ILE A 147 13.72 -3.32 -17.30
C ILE A 147 15.17 -3.38 -17.79
N MET A 148 15.50 -4.35 -18.63
CA MET A 148 16.76 -4.45 -19.38
C MET A 148 16.50 -5.13 -20.74
N PRO A 149 17.31 -4.87 -21.78
CA PRO A 149 17.22 -5.58 -23.07
C PRO A 149 17.33 -7.10 -22.88
N ALA A 150 16.60 -7.89 -23.67
CA ALA A 150 16.62 -9.36 -23.57
C ALA A 150 18.01 -9.99 -23.80
N GLY A 151 18.91 -9.30 -24.52
CA GLY A 151 20.31 -9.70 -24.70
C GLY A 151 21.20 -9.52 -23.46
N ASP A 152 20.84 -8.58 -22.56
CA ASP A 152 21.58 -8.30 -21.32
C ASP A 152 21.08 -9.18 -20.14
N LEU A 153 20.10 -10.04 -20.40
CA LEU A 153 19.46 -10.89 -19.41
C LEU A 153 20.34 -12.09 -19.04
N ALA A 154 21.38 -11.83 -18.23
CA ALA A 154 22.16 -12.88 -17.59
C ALA A 154 21.24 -13.85 -16.82
N PRO A 155 21.38 -15.19 -16.99
CA PRO A 155 20.56 -16.17 -16.30
C PRO A 155 20.61 -16.03 -14.78
N GLY A 156 19.47 -16.07 -14.10
CA GLY A 156 19.45 -16.01 -12.64
C GLY A 156 18.05 -15.94 -12.02
N ALA A 157 18.05 -16.13 -10.71
CA ALA A 157 16.91 -15.92 -9.81
C ALA A 157 16.16 -14.60 -10.10
N GLY A 158 14.83 -14.67 -10.23
CA GLY A 158 13.96 -13.50 -10.34
C GLY A 158 14.07 -12.71 -11.66
N ARG A 159 14.63 -13.33 -12.71
CA ARG A 159 14.82 -12.73 -14.04
C ARG A 159 14.05 -13.51 -15.09
N PHE A 160 13.16 -12.82 -15.79
CA PHE A 160 12.23 -13.41 -16.77
C PHE A 160 12.38 -12.70 -18.11
N ARG A 161 12.23 -13.42 -19.22
CA ARG A 161 11.86 -12.81 -20.50
C ARG A 161 10.38 -12.42 -20.41
N ALA A 162 10.01 -11.26 -20.92
CA ALA A 162 8.60 -10.87 -21.00
C ALA A 162 8.30 -10.06 -22.25
N ASP A 163 7.17 -10.39 -22.88
CA ASP A 163 6.58 -9.61 -23.96
C ASP A 163 5.80 -8.44 -23.38
N VAL A 164 5.91 -7.25 -23.98
CA VAL A 164 5.03 -6.13 -23.64
C VAL A 164 3.63 -6.37 -24.22
N GLU A 165 2.60 -6.44 -23.38
CA GLU A 165 1.20 -6.49 -23.81
C GLU A 165 0.61 -5.08 -24.01
N ARG A 166 1.04 -4.12 -23.17
CA ARG A 166 0.57 -2.74 -23.23
C ARG A 166 1.64 -1.78 -22.72
N SER A 167 1.74 -0.64 -23.40
CA SER A 167 2.54 0.51 -22.98
C SER A 167 1.64 1.72 -22.77
N THR A 168 1.91 2.55 -21.76
CA THR A 168 1.10 3.74 -21.43
C THR A 168 2.00 4.83 -20.89
N TYR A 169 2.20 5.87 -21.71
CA TYR A 169 3.05 7.02 -21.41
C TYR A 169 2.35 8.02 -20.48
N LEU A 170 3.04 8.44 -19.42
CA LEU A 170 2.54 9.31 -18.35
C LEU A 170 3.38 10.60 -18.19
N GLY A 171 4.21 10.95 -19.16
CA GLY A 171 5.11 12.11 -19.09
C GLY A 171 6.42 11.79 -18.35
N SER A 172 6.39 11.70 -17.02
CA SER A 172 7.59 11.34 -16.23
C SER A 172 7.94 9.85 -16.31
N ALA A 173 7.01 9.01 -16.75
CA ALA A 173 7.14 7.56 -16.70
C ALA A 173 6.35 6.87 -17.81
N VAL A 174 6.64 5.59 -17.98
CA VAL A 174 5.84 4.64 -18.76
C VAL A 174 5.37 3.53 -17.82
N ASN A 175 4.05 3.35 -17.75
CA ASN A 175 3.47 2.15 -17.16
C ASN A 175 3.37 1.07 -18.25
N LEU A 176 3.89 -0.11 -17.96
CA LEU A 176 3.86 -1.29 -18.83
C LEU A 176 2.97 -2.38 -18.19
N LEU A 177 2.24 -3.10 -19.03
CA LEU A 177 1.73 -4.43 -18.73
C LEU A 177 2.54 -5.42 -19.58
N VAL A 178 3.18 -6.39 -18.94
CA VAL A 178 4.08 -7.36 -19.59
C VAL A 178 3.70 -8.79 -19.19
N ARG A 179 3.97 -9.75 -20.07
CA ARG A 179 3.74 -11.17 -19.87
C ARG A 179 5.08 -11.88 -19.59
N ALA A 180 5.43 -12.05 -18.32
CA ALA A 180 6.64 -12.76 -17.90
C ALA A 180 6.33 -14.26 -17.79
N ASP A 181 6.74 -15.05 -18.79
CA ASP A 181 6.27 -16.42 -19.05
C ASP A 181 4.72 -16.51 -19.09
N ARG A 182 4.09 -16.75 -17.94
CA ARG A 182 2.64 -16.81 -17.75
C ARG A 182 2.09 -15.62 -16.96
N LEU A 183 2.95 -14.93 -16.22
CA LEU A 183 2.59 -13.94 -15.21
C LEU A 183 2.28 -12.56 -15.82
N PRO A 184 1.09 -11.98 -15.56
CA PRO A 184 0.79 -10.60 -15.94
C PRO A 184 1.43 -9.64 -14.93
N LEU A 185 2.54 -9.00 -15.31
CA LEU A 185 3.25 -8.06 -14.45
C LEU A 185 2.99 -6.61 -14.88
N ARG A 186 2.73 -5.75 -13.89
CA ARG A 186 2.70 -4.29 -14.04
C ARG A 186 4.07 -3.73 -13.69
N VAL A 187 4.67 -2.98 -14.60
CA VAL A 187 6.01 -2.42 -14.43
C VAL A 187 5.96 -0.92 -14.70
N ARG A 188 6.75 -0.13 -13.97
CA ARG A 188 6.84 1.32 -14.16
C ARG A 188 8.30 1.72 -14.29
N VAL A 189 8.60 2.44 -15.37
CA VAL A 189 9.93 2.95 -15.69
C VAL A 189 9.82 4.48 -15.78
N GLU A 190 10.65 5.23 -15.05
CA GLU A 190 10.68 6.69 -15.23
C GLU A 190 11.41 7.02 -16.54
N THR A 191 10.94 8.02 -17.30
CA THR A 191 11.46 8.33 -18.64
C THR A 191 12.90 8.83 -18.64
N SER A 192 13.42 9.24 -17.49
CA SER A 192 14.84 9.52 -17.25
C SER A 192 15.75 8.29 -17.24
N GLU A 193 15.20 7.09 -17.02
CA GLU A 193 15.94 5.81 -17.05
C GLU A 193 15.94 5.19 -18.47
N MET A 194 15.33 5.87 -19.44
CA MET A 194 15.09 5.38 -20.80
C MET A 194 15.96 6.14 -21.81
N ALA A 195 16.45 5.46 -22.83
CA ALA A 195 16.98 6.16 -24.00
C ALA A 195 15.84 6.88 -24.74
N ALA A 196 16.10 8.08 -25.26
CA ALA A 196 15.05 9.04 -25.67
C ALA A 196 14.01 8.48 -26.66
N ASP A 197 14.40 7.59 -27.57
CA ASP A 197 13.54 6.98 -28.58
C ASP A 197 13.04 5.56 -28.22
N ALA A 198 13.48 5.02 -27.07
CA ALA A 198 13.32 3.61 -26.67
C ALA A 198 12.13 3.39 -25.72
N VAL A 199 10.96 3.92 -26.05
CA VAL A 199 9.71 3.59 -25.34
C VAL A 199 9.25 2.18 -25.74
N PRO A 200 9.18 1.21 -24.80
CA PRO A 200 8.73 -0.15 -25.08
C PRO A 200 7.34 -0.18 -25.72
N ARG A 201 7.20 -0.99 -26.76
CA ARG A 201 6.00 -1.14 -27.59
C ARG A 201 5.40 -2.53 -27.42
N PRO A 202 4.09 -2.71 -27.60
CA PRO A 202 3.50 -4.05 -27.58
C PRO A 202 4.16 -4.97 -28.60
N GLY A 203 4.65 -6.13 -28.14
CA GLY A 203 5.43 -7.09 -28.93
C GLY A 203 6.96 -6.99 -28.81
N ASP A 204 7.50 -6.06 -28.02
CA ASP A 204 8.94 -6.03 -27.68
C ASP A 204 9.27 -6.99 -26.50
N GLU A 205 10.46 -7.61 -26.51
CA GLU A 205 10.95 -8.55 -25.47
C GLU A 205 11.98 -7.89 -24.53
N TYR A 206 11.75 -7.96 -23.22
CA TYR A 206 12.61 -7.37 -22.16
C TYR A 206 12.84 -8.31 -20.96
N GLY A 207 13.72 -7.92 -20.02
CA GLY A 207 13.99 -8.64 -18.75
C GLY A 207 13.98 -7.77 -17.47
N PHE A 208 13.78 -8.36 -16.28
CA PHE A 208 13.31 -7.64 -15.05
C PHE A 208 14.01 -8.02 -13.70
N ALA A 209 13.93 -7.18 -12.63
CA ALA A 209 14.48 -7.39 -11.24
C ALA A 209 13.96 -6.38 -10.16
N ILE A 210 14.06 -6.61 -8.81
CA ILE A 210 13.28 -5.95 -7.69
C ILE A 210 14.11 -5.59 -6.38
N ASN A 211 13.85 -4.47 -5.62
CA ASN A 211 14.45 -4.12 -4.26
C ASN A 211 13.85 -2.87 -3.46
N PRO A 212 13.69 -2.82 -2.08
CA PRO A 212 13.25 -1.61 -1.30
C PRO A 212 13.76 -1.33 0.19
N ALA A 213 13.71 -0.07 0.69
CA ALA A 213 13.86 0.40 2.13
C ALA A 213 13.49 1.94 2.32
N ARG A 214 13.43 2.69 3.47
CA ARG A 214 13.47 2.51 4.95
C ARG A 214 13.02 3.80 5.78
N ASP A 215 12.42 3.63 6.98
CA ASP A 215 12.36 4.47 8.26
C ASP A 215 11.91 5.97 8.36
N LEU A 216 11.24 6.36 9.49
CA LEU A 216 10.76 7.74 9.83
C LEU A 216 10.39 8.00 11.34
N GLY A 217 9.92 9.22 11.70
CA GLY A 217 9.77 9.77 13.07
C GLY A 217 8.36 9.87 13.75
N PRO A 218 7.98 11.01 14.40
CA PRO A 218 6.81 11.17 15.31
C PRO A 218 5.43 11.30 14.61
N ARG A 219 4.30 11.11 15.33
CA ARG A 219 3.09 10.45 14.75
C ARG A 219 1.65 10.98 15.05
N ILE A 220 0.81 11.08 14.01
CA ILE A 220 -0.66 11.29 13.92
C ILE A 220 -1.39 10.01 13.48
N ALA A 221 -2.58 9.68 13.99
CA ALA A 221 -3.34 8.48 13.59
C ALA A 221 -4.43 8.70 12.51
N HIS A 222 -4.47 7.84 11.48
CA HIS A 222 -5.62 7.66 10.58
C HIS A 222 -6.17 6.22 10.65
N PHE A 223 -7.41 6.03 10.21
CA PHE A 223 -8.09 4.74 10.10
C PHE A 223 -8.63 4.54 8.67
N VAL A 224 -8.51 3.33 8.15
CA VAL A 224 -8.98 2.94 6.82
C VAL A 224 -9.93 1.75 6.97
N LEU A 225 -11.18 1.92 6.54
CA LEU A 225 -12.27 0.94 6.69
C LEU A 225 -12.79 0.49 5.32
N PRO A 226 -12.89 -0.83 5.02
CA PRO A 226 -13.64 -1.27 3.85
C PRO A 226 -15.14 -1.25 4.14
N ILE A 227 -15.90 -0.70 3.19
CA ILE A 227 -17.35 -0.72 3.22
C ILE A 227 -17.83 -2.00 2.51
N ARG A 228 -18.18 -3.03 3.28
CA ARG A 228 -18.75 -4.28 2.75
C ARG A 228 -19.90 -3.97 1.78
N GLY A 229 -19.76 -4.42 0.53
CA GLY A 229 -20.82 -4.37 -0.49
C GLY A 229 -20.80 -3.19 -1.47
N LYS A 230 -19.83 -2.27 -1.40
CA LYS A 230 -19.67 -1.23 -2.44
C LYS A 230 -18.66 -1.64 -3.52
N GLY A 231 -19.08 -1.54 -4.79
CA GLY A 231 -18.17 -1.37 -5.91
C GLY A 231 -17.74 0.10 -6.05
N SER A 232 -17.06 0.45 -7.13
CA SER A 232 -16.52 1.81 -7.35
C SER A 232 -17.57 2.84 -7.82
N SER A 233 -18.74 2.88 -7.18
CA SER A 233 -19.72 3.96 -7.30
C SER A 233 -20.77 3.97 -6.18
N ASP A 234 -21.13 5.20 -5.78
CA ASP A 234 -22.30 5.62 -4.99
C ASP A 234 -22.42 5.32 -3.47
N TRP A 235 -23.26 6.14 -2.83
CA TRP A 235 -23.16 6.53 -1.43
C TRP A 235 -24.39 6.18 -0.60
N ALA A 236 -24.16 5.57 0.56
CA ALA A 236 -25.06 5.52 1.71
C ALA A 236 -24.22 5.37 2.99
N TYR A 237 -24.76 5.80 4.14
CA TYR A 237 -24.10 5.88 5.44
C TYR A 237 -24.54 4.77 6.41
N SER A 238 -23.64 4.35 7.31
CA SER A 238 -23.94 3.68 8.58
C SER A 238 -22.80 3.96 9.58
N TRP A 239 -23.12 4.27 10.84
CA TRP A 239 -22.17 4.70 11.87
C TRP A 239 -21.77 3.58 12.83
N VAL A 240 -20.49 3.53 13.25
CA VAL A 240 -20.02 2.85 14.48
C VAL A 240 -18.89 3.69 15.11
N PRO A 241 -18.82 3.90 16.46
CA PRO A 241 -17.92 4.91 17.03
C PRO A 241 -16.71 4.38 17.82
N VAL A 242 -15.54 4.98 17.53
CA VAL A 242 -14.53 5.53 18.48
C VAL A 242 -13.87 4.61 19.53
N LEU A 243 -12.52 4.57 19.57
CA LEU A 243 -11.70 4.98 20.74
C LEU A 243 -10.18 5.04 20.45
N GLY A 244 -9.45 5.88 21.20
CA GLY A 244 -8.03 6.23 20.96
C GLY A 244 -7.02 5.63 21.95
N PRO A 245 -5.70 5.80 21.69
CA PRO A 245 -4.65 4.92 22.25
C PRO A 245 -4.29 5.12 23.72
N ALA A 246 -4.82 6.14 24.42
CA ALA A 246 -4.57 6.33 25.85
C ALA A 246 -5.20 5.25 26.76
N VAL A 247 -6.11 4.42 26.22
CA VAL A 247 -6.92 3.46 27.01
C VAL A 247 -6.80 2.01 26.47
N GLY A 248 -5.93 1.76 25.48
CA GLY A 248 -5.88 0.49 24.74
C GLY A 248 -5.74 -0.77 25.62
N GLY A 249 -4.87 -0.74 26.63
CA GLY A 249 -4.69 -1.87 27.54
C GLY A 249 -5.85 -2.10 28.52
N VAL A 250 -6.56 -1.04 28.92
CA VAL A 250 -7.66 -1.12 29.90
C VAL A 250 -8.98 -1.51 29.22
N LEU A 251 -9.23 -1.02 28.01
CA LEU A 251 -10.41 -1.41 27.23
C LEU A 251 -10.33 -2.85 26.71
N ALA A 252 -9.16 -3.33 26.30
CA ALA A 252 -9.01 -4.74 25.93
C ALA A 252 -9.46 -5.69 27.06
N GLY A 253 -9.09 -5.37 28.32
CA GLY A 253 -9.50 -6.14 29.51
C GLY A 253 -10.97 -5.97 29.92
N LEU A 254 -11.66 -4.90 29.50
CA LEU A 254 -13.08 -4.65 29.81
C LEU A 254 -14.02 -5.16 28.71
N VAL A 255 -13.67 -5.00 27.43
CA VAL A 255 -14.45 -5.52 26.29
C VAL A 255 -14.47 -7.05 26.30
N GLY A 256 -13.36 -7.69 26.67
CA GLY A 256 -13.28 -9.15 26.86
C GLY A 256 -14.23 -9.72 27.93
N LYS A 257 -14.82 -8.87 28.79
CA LYS A 257 -15.86 -9.26 29.77
C LYS A 257 -17.30 -9.01 29.30
N TRP A 258 -17.52 -8.30 28.21
CA TRP A 258 -18.86 -7.98 27.68
C TRP A 258 -19.32 -8.90 26.54
N PHE A 259 -18.44 -9.79 26.04
CA PHE A 259 -18.75 -10.78 25.01
C PHE A 259 -18.79 -12.24 25.53
N VAL A 260 -18.85 -12.43 26.86
CA VAL A 260 -18.93 -13.75 27.52
C VAL A 260 -20.04 -13.74 28.60
N GLY A 261 -21.21 -13.25 28.21
CA GLY A 261 -22.44 -13.17 29.02
C GLY A 261 -23.67 -13.24 28.13
#